data_AF-A0A2S9H335-F1
#
_entry.id   AF-A0A2S9H335-F1
#
_cell.length_a   1.000
_cell.length_b   1.000
_cell.length_c   1.000
_cell.angle_alpha   90.00
_cell.angle_beta   90.00
_cell.angle_gamma   90.00
#
_symmetry.space_group_name_H-M   'P 1'
#
loop_
_entity.id
_entity.type
_entity.pdbx_description
1 polymer ?
#
loop_
_entity_poly.entity_id
_entity_poly.type
_entity_poly.pdbx_seq_one_letter_code
_entity_poly.pdbx_strand_id
1 'polypeptide(L)'
;MTFEALAYFHDFNVSDFPQEWLPLTYLYDPDLPLFPILYFHELDPTLDATQRPGERDRIFGFVHSIAYDRSLGVLRVTLASSKDLSLHVNSRFVDIAKMAARSRLGLDNPVVLNDITGALTNSLVAANALLRELWIQIVASSFGGKLPFGKCWDAIFGLARYIASWNSEGGRKGELIQLHAYVAAFGERIQTGGGIHADFYLLPTWSEFRDNSNPLALFSKYSSLVGPSGATVFFSNAFTNIVNLGSSSYSRFELNNVRISTGNNFRNLNTDALVALIEQAPRGRVRTALYDNYSAFNRGPGRAILSLLMHHDLRTGKWNPEKLTQQDCISQYTGLSSSYQSPKVMQLYAQQCFGSLPALPIDNWVKTFLSAPIGLSVAPRNFHATIFASSTVWGKVERLIWMAAQARKVHSSVAENILWCVRYGGPAKEMRSANPLSCKVCDTHIRAACPSYASIQNMNITFNLVSAPPNGFNVRTSSGDNLNQNQTFTASEGLNAYDEYTTKDRPSQFAAYPSPNHAGGAAMTVSNFINTY
;
A
#
# COMPACT_ATOMS: atom_id res chain seq x y z
N MET A 1 -36.24 -5.01 10.95
CA MET A 1 -36.06 -5.35 9.53
C MET A 1 -34.61 -5.68 9.37
N THR A 2 -34.31 -6.92 9.00
CA THR A 2 -32.98 -7.50 9.14
C THR A 2 -32.62 -8.11 7.79
N PHE A 3 -31.48 -7.68 7.23
CA PHE A 3 -30.86 -8.32 6.08
C PHE A 3 -30.87 -9.85 6.23
N GLU A 4 -30.84 -10.56 5.10
CA GLU A 4 -30.73 -12.02 5.10
C GLU A 4 -29.52 -12.48 5.91
N ALA A 5 -29.67 -13.58 6.65
CA ALA A 5 -28.57 -14.13 7.44
C ALA A 5 -27.48 -14.69 6.54
N LEU A 6 -26.23 -14.62 6.99
CA LEU A 6 -25.12 -15.32 6.36
C LEU A 6 -25.17 -16.79 6.78
N ALA A 7 -25.73 -17.65 5.93
CA ALA A 7 -26.15 -18.99 6.33
C ALA A 7 -25.82 -20.11 5.34
N TYR A 8 -25.25 -19.80 4.17
CA TYR A 8 -25.04 -20.78 3.11
C TYR A 8 -23.58 -20.87 2.70
N PHE A 9 -23.15 -22.08 2.36
CA PHE A 9 -21.86 -22.33 1.75
C PHE A 9 -22.02 -22.59 0.25
N HIS A 10 -21.09 -22.05 -0.54
CA HIS A 10 -21.02 -22.32 -1.98
C HIS A 10 -19.59 -22.57 -2.41
N ASP A 11 -19.35 -23.74 -3.01
CA ASP A 11 -18.04 -24.13 -3.53
C ASP A 11 -17.91 -23.87 -5.02
N PHE A 12 -16.74 -23.41 -5.45
CA PHE A 12 -16.37 -23.34 -6.85
C PHE A 12 -14.86 -23.49 -7.05
N ASN A 13 -14.47 -23.83 -8.28
CA ASN A 13 -13.08 -24.04 -8.65
C ASN A 13 -12.51 -22.83 -9.41
N VAL A 14 -11.23 -22.55 -9.16
CA VAL A 14 -10.44 -21.49 -9.80
C VAL A 14 -9.18 -22.12 -10.38
N SER A 15 -9.06 -22.14 -11.71
CA SER A 15 -7.97 -22.84 -12.42
C SER A 15 -6.72 -21.98 -12.65
N ASP A 16 -6.81 -20.67 -12.46
CA ASP A 16 -5.76 -19.70 -12.78
C ASP A 16 -5.05 -19.12 -11.53
N PHE A 17 -5.32 -19.67 -10.35
CA PHE A 17 -4.69 -19.27 -9.08
C PHE A 17 -3.30 -19.89 -8.92
N PRO A 18 -2.23 -19.08 -8.77
CA PRO A 18 -0.90 -19.60 -8.47
C PRO A 18 -0.86 -20.26 -7.09
N GLN A 19 -0.40 -21.51 -7.00
CA GLN A 19 -0.35 -22.24 -5.73
C GLN A 19 0.53 -21.52 -4.69
N GLU A 20 1.56 -20.82 -5.14
CA GLU A 20 2.49 -20.01 -4.34
C GLU A 20 1.78 -18.88 -3.57
N TRP A 21 0.57 -18.49 -3.97
CA TRP A 21 -0.21 -17.46 -3.28
C TRP A 21 -0.98 -17.99 -2.06
N LEU A 22 -1.07 -19.31 -1.85
CA LEU A 22 -1.72 -19.89 -0.67
C LEU A 22 -1.21 -19.29 0.66
N PRO A 23 0.10 -19.28 0.97
CA PRO A 23 0.61 -18.71 2.22
C PRO A 23 0.44 -17.18 2.30
N LEU A 24 0.13 -16.52 1.19
CA LEU A 24 -0.05 -15.06 1.11
C LEU A 24 -1.52 -14.66 1.21
N THR A 25 -2.44 -15.62 1.17
CA THR A 25 -3.88 -15.37 1.17
C THR A 25 -4.41 -15.47 2.59
N TYR A 26 -4.75 -14.32 3.17
CA TYR A 26 -5.25 -14.23 4.54
C TYR A 26 -6.77 -14.09 4.50
N LEU A 27 -7.46 -15.14 4.93
CA LEU A 27 -8.92 -15.13 5.06
C LEU A 27 -9.35 -14.44 6.37
N TYR A 28 -8.53 -14.58 7.41
CA TYR A 28 -8.69 -14.01 8.75
C TYR A 28 -7.33 -13.55 9.29
N ASP A 29 -7.36 -12.71 10.31
CA ASP A 29 -6.19 -12.41 11.14
C ASP A 29 -6.28 -13.22 12.44
N PRO A 30 -5.18 -13.85 12.92
CA PRO A 30 -5.21 -14.63 14.16
C PRO A 30 -5.70 -13.85 15.39
N ASP A 31 -5.49 -12.54 15.42
CA ASP A 31 -5.96 -11.67 16.52
C ASP A 31 -7.42 -11.24 16.36
N LEU A 32 -8.03 -11.48 15.19
CA LEU A 32 -9.43 -11.23 14.88
C LEU A 32 -10.06 -12.48 14.21
N PRO A 33 -10.12 -13.63 14.91
CA PRO A 33 -10.40 -14.92 14.29
C PRO A 33 -11.82 -15.05 13.70
N LEU A 34 -12.75 -14.19 14.11
CA LEU A 34 -14.12 -14.15 13.59
C LEU A 34 -14.31 -13.08 12.51
N PHE A 35 -13.30 -12.25 12.22
CA PHE A 35 -13.43 -11.11 11.31
C PHE A 35 -12.90 -11.46 9.91
N PRO A 36 -13.79 -11.67 8.92
CA PRO A 36 -13.37 -12.05 7.58
C PRO A 36 -12.75 -10.88 6.83
N ILE A 37 -11.62 -11.15 6.15
CA ILE A 37 -10.85 -10.16 5.40
C ILE A 37 -11.34 -10.06 3.95
N LEU A 38 -11.61 -11.19 3.29
CA LEU A 38 -12.00 -11.25 1.88
C LEU A 38 -13.52 -11.07 1.72
N TYR A 39 -13.98 -9.87 2.09
CA TYR A 39 -15.38 -9.41 2.07
C TYR A 39 -15.88 -9.12 0.64
N PHE A 40 -17.15 -9.41 0.37
CA PHE A 40 -17.85 -8.92 -0.82
C PHE A 40 -19.30 -8.52 -0.52
N HIS A 41 -19.80 -7.56 -1.30
CA HIS A 41 -21.19 -7.11 -1.28
C HIS A 41 -21.56 -6.54 -2.65
N GLU A 42 -22.45 -7.25 -3.35
CA GLU A 42 -22.83 -6.96 -4.72
C GLU A 42 -24.35 -6.85 -4.84
N LEU A 43 -24.82 -6.00 -5.75
CA LEU A 43 -26.24 -5.85 -6.05
C LEU A 43 -26.71 -6.90 -7.06
N ASP A 44 -28.02 -7.12 -7.11
CA ASP A 44 -28.67 -7.89 -8.16
C ASP A 44 -28.33 -7.30 -9.53
N PRO A 45 -27.67 -8.07 -10.43
CA PRO A 45 -27.25 -7.56 -11.73
C PRO A 45 -28.43 -7.28 -12.67
N THR A 46 -29.64 -7.74 -12.31
CA THR A 46 -30.87 -7.53 -13.08
C THR A 46 -31.72 -6.38 -12.54
N LEU A 47 -31.28 -5.73 -11.45
CA LEU A 47 -31.97 -4.59 -10.87
C LEU A 47 -31.98 -3.42 -11.86
N ASP A 48 -33.14 -2.79 -12.01
CA ASP A 48 -33.27 -1.57 -12.83
C ASP A 48 -32.41 -0.44 -12.22
N ALA A 49 -31.62 0.22 -13.06
CA ALA A 49 -30.72 1.30 -12.63
C ALA A 49 -31.43 2.51 -11.98
N THR A 50 -32.75 2.64 -12.20
CA THR A 50 -33.59 3.69 -11.60
C THR A 50 -34.18 3.28 -10.26
N GLN A 51 -34.15 1.99 -9.90
CA GLN A 51 -34.70 1.47 -8.66
C GLN A 51 -33.66 1.50 -7.54
N ARG A 52 -34.12 1.85 -6.34
CA ARG A 52 -33.28 1.80 -5.14
C ARG A 52 -33.21 0.36 -4.64
N PRO A 53 -32.01 -0.22 -4.44
CA PRO A 53 -31.88 -1.60 -3.97
C PRO A 53 -32.46 -1.78 -2.57
N GLY A 54 -33.33 -2.77 -2.40
CA GLY A 54 -33.83 -3.24 -1.11
C GLY A 54 -32.84 -4.16 -0.39
N GLU A 55 -33.28 -4.75 0.72
CA GLU A 55 -32.47 -5.68 1.52
C GLU A 55 -32.21 -7.01 0.81
N ARG A 56 -33.09 -7.42 -0.12
CA ARG A 56 -33.03 -8.71 -0.84
C ARG A 56 -32.39 -8.63 -2.22
N ASP A 57 -32.18 -7.43 -2.74
CA ASP A 57 -31.62 -7.15 -4.08
C ASP A 57 -30.08 -7.16 -4.08
N ARG A 58 -29.49 -7.97 -3.20
CA ARG A 58 -28.06 -7.97 -2.92
C ARG A 58 -27.60 -9.33 -2.45
N ILE A 59 -26.36 -9.67 -2.76
CA ILE A 59 -25.65 -10.80 -2.18
C ILE A 59 -24.40 -10.28 -1.47
N PHE A 60 -24.13 -10.80 -0.28
CA PHE A 60 -22.95 -10.44 0.49
C PHE A 60 -22.41 -11.66 1.22
N GLY A 61 -21.15 -11.55 1.59
CA GLY A 61 -20.44 -12.64 2.25
C GLY A 61 -18.94 -12.46 2.19
N PHE A 62 -18.23 -13.57 2.32
CA PHE A 62 -16.78 -13.60 2.27
C PHE A 62 -16.25 -14.95 1.78
N VAL A 63 -14.97 -14.98 1.41
CA VAL A 63 -14.25 -16.23 1.16
C VAL A 63 -13.96 -16.93 2.48
N HIS A 64 -14.69 -18.01 2.76
CA HIS A 64 -14.63 -18.73 4.02
C HIS A 64 -13.41 -19.64 4.13
N SER A 65 -13.15 -20.40 3.07
CA SER A 65 -12.01 -21.32 3.01
C SER A 65 -11.49 -21.45 1.58
N ILE A 66 -10.21 -21.79 1.48
CA ILE A 66 -9.55 -22.13 0.22
C ILE A 66 -8.73 -23.41 0.41
N ALA A 67 -8.71 -24.26 -0.61
CA ALA A 67 -7.91 -25.48 -0.61
C ALA A 67 -7.42 -25.76 -2.03
N TYR A 68 -6.11 -26.01 -2.20
CA TYR A 68 -5.56 -26.31 -3.51
C TYR A 68 -5.61 -27.81 -3.80
N ASP A 69 -6.29 -28.18 -4.87
CA ASP A 69 -6.33 -29.53 -5.38
C ASP A 69 -5.19 -29.75 -6.36
N ARG A 70 -4.13 -30.41 -5.90
CA ARG A 70 -2.95 -30.71 -6.73
C ARG A 70 -3.25 -31.67 -7.87
N SER A 71 -4.25 -32.55 -7.74
CA SER A 71 -4.59 -33.51 -8.79
C SER A 71 -5.29 -32.85 -9.97
N LEU A 72 -6.07 -31.81 -9.69
CA LEU A 72 -6.82 -31.06 -10.69
C LEU A 72 -6.12 -29.77 -11.12
N GLY A 73 -5.11 -29.31 -10.38
CA GLY A 73 -4.43 -28.04 -10.62
C GLY A 73 -5.34 -26.83 -10.39
N VAL A 74 -6.31 -26.93 -9.46
CA VAL A 74 -7.30 -25.87 -9.19
C VAL A 74 -7.34 -25.50 -7.71
N LEU A 75 -7.64 -24.24 -7.43
CA LEU A 75 -8.03 -23.79 -6.11
C LEU A 75 -9.53 -24.02 -5.92
N ARG A 76 -9.91 -24.83 -4.94
CA ARG A 76 -11.28 -24.91 -4.41
C ARG A 76 -11.51 -23.73 -3.48
N VAL A 77 -12.58 -22.97 -3.72
CA VAL A 77 -12.96 -21.81 -2.95
C VAL A 77 -14.36 -22.03 -2.39
N THR A 78 -14.52 -21.87 -1.07
CA THR A 78 -15.80 -21.91 -0.38
C THR A 78 -16.19 -20.50 0.01
N LEU A 79 -17.37 -20.05 -0.43
CA LEU A 79 -17.98 -18.80 -0.01
C LEU A 79 -18.94 -19.06 1.14
N ALA A 80 -18.91 -18.20 2.15
CA ALA A 80 -20.04 -18.01 3.06
C ALA A 80 -20.91 -16.88 2.47
N SER A 81 -22.20 -17.12 2.21
CA SER A 81 -23.09 -16.17 1.54
C SER A 81 -24.46 -16.02 2.21
N SER A 82 -25.08 -14.88 1.97
CA SER A 82 -26.45 -14.58 2.42
C SER A 82 -27.53 -15.31 1.65
N LYS A 83 -27.19 -15.83 0.47
CA LYS A 83 -28.09 -16.55 -0.44
C LYS A 83 -27.58 -17.96 -0.69
N ASP A 84 -28.52 -18.90 -0.76
CA ASP A 84 -28.26 -20.25 -1.25
C ASP A 84 -28.09 -20.20 -2.78
N LEU A 85 -26.85 -20.30 -3.23
CA LEU A 85 -26.48 -20.26 -4.64
C LEU A 85 -26.77 -21.57 -5.40
N SER A 86 -27.23 -22.62 -4.71
CA SER A 86 -27.71 -23.85 -5.35
C SER A 86 -29.15 -23.72 -5.89
N LEU A 87 -29.93 -22.78 -5.34
CA LEU A 87 -31.32 -22.58 -5.72
C LEU A 87 -31.41 -21.77 -7.02
N HIS A 88 -32.23 -22.23 -7.96
CA HIS A 88 -32.42 -21.58 -9.27
C HIS A 88 -32.86 -20.12 -9.16
N VAL A 89 -33.66 -19.77 -8.14
CA VAL A 89 -34.09 -18.39 -7.87
C VAL A 89 -32.91 -17.43 -7.66
N ASN A 90 -31.77 -17.92 -7.17
CA ASN A 90 -30.57 -17.13 -6.92
C ASN A 90 -29.50 -17.25 -8.01
N SER A 91 -29.81 -17.91 -9.13
CA SER A 91 -28.85 -18.18 -10.22
C SER A 91 -28.13 -16.92 -10.73
N ARG A 92 -28.85 -15.80 -10.81
CA ARG A 92 -28.31 -14.48 -11.21
C ARG A 92 -27.20 -13.93 -10.29
N PHE A 93 -27.11 -14.40 -9.04
CA PHE A 93 -26.07 -13.98 -8.09
C PHE A 93 -24.81 -14.85 -8.14
N VAL A 94 -24.85 -15.99 -8.83
CA VAL A 94 -23.74 -16.96 -8.83
C VAL A 94 -22.48 -16.34 -9.43
N ASP A 95 -22.59 -15.78 -10.63
CA ASP A 95 -21.42 -15.26 -11.36
C ASP A 95 -20.87 -14.00 -10.70
N ILE A 96 -21.73 -13.09 -10.23
CA ILE A 96 -21.27 -11.86 -9.58
C ILE A 96 -20.57 -12.15 -8.24
N ALA A 97 -21.04 -13.14 -7.46
CA ALA A 97 -20.37 -13.56 -6.23
C ALA A 97 -19.02 -14.24 -6.50
N LYS A 98 -18.96 -15.12 -7.50
CA LYS A 98 -17.71 -15.77 -7.93
C LYS A 98 -16.70 -14.75 -8.43
N MET A 99 -17.14 -13.78 -9.24
CA MET A 99 -16.31 -12.69 -9.74
C MET A 99 -15.77 -11.88 -8.56
N ALA A 100 -16.62 -11.41 -7.65
CA ALA A 100 -16.18 -10.62 -6.50
C ALA A 100 -15.17 -11.40 -5.63
N ALA A 101 -15.39 -12.69 -5.39
CA ALA A 101 -14.44 -13.53 -4.68
C ALA A 101 -13.08 -13.67 -5.40
N ARG A 102 -13.10 -13.89 -6.73
CA ARG A 102 -11.88 -13.90 -7.56
C ARG A 102 -11.16 -12.54 -7.51
N SER A 103 -11.90 -11.43 -7.49
CA SER A 103 -11.35 -10.08 -7.33
C SER A 103 -10.60 -9.93 -6.01
N ARG A 104 -11.18 -10.39 -4.89
CA ARG A 104 -10.52 -10.35 -3.57
C ARG A 104 -9.26 -11.21 -3.49
N LEU A 105 -9.19 -12.26 -4.29
CA LEU A 105 -7.98 -13.08 -4.46
C LEU A 105 -6.93 -12.43 -5.39
N GLY A 106 -7.22 -11.27 -5.98
CA GLY A 106 -6.31 -10.53 -6.85
C GLY A 106 -6.21 -11.10 -8.27
N LEU A 107 -7.23 -11.85 -8.71
CA LEU A 107 -7.26 -12.54 -10.00
C LEU A 107 -7.92 -11.76 -11.14
N ASP A 108 -8.48 -10.57 -10.89
CA ASP A 108 -9.15 -9.77 -11.93
C ASP A 108 -8.19 -9.31 -13.02
N ASN A 109 -7.05 -8.75 -12.61
CA ASN A 109 -6.06 -8.16 -13.50
C ASN A 109 -4.65 -8.34 -12.92
N PRO A 110 -4.23 -9.58 -12.65
CA PRO A 110 -2.94 -9.84 -12.01
C PRO A 110 -1.80 -9.25 -12.85
N VAL A 111 -0.72 -8.86 -12.18
CA VAL A 111 0.50 -8.42 -12.85
C VAL A 111 1.14 -9.64 -13.49
N VAL A 112 1.58 -9.48 -14.74
CA VAL A 112 2.40 -10.46 -15.48
C VAL A 112 3.67 -9.80 -16.01
N LEU A 113 4.65 -10.59 -16.47
CA LEU A 113 5.93 -10.07 -16.98
C LEU A 113 5.76 -9.03 -18.10
N ASN A 114 4.76 -9.21 -18.96
CA ASN A 114 4.48 -8.27 -20.06
C ASN A 114 4.03 -6.89 -19.56
N ASP A 115 3.42 -6.79 -18.38
CA ASP A 115 3.06 -5.50 -17.79
C ASP A 115 4.28 -4.73 -17.30
N ILE A 116 5.38 -5.43 -17.02
CA ILE A 116 6.62 -4.87 -16.44
C ILE A 116 7.65 -4.59 -17.53
N THR A 117 7.70 -5.41 -18.56
CA THR A 117 8.70 -5.32 -19.63
C THR A 117 8.46 -4.06 -20.45
N GLY A 118 9.33 -3.06 -20.30
CA GLY A 118 9.17 -1.77 -20.99
C GLY A 118 8.16 -0.83 -20.34
N ALA A 119 7.75 -1.10 -19.10
CA ALA A 119 6.79 -0.27 -18.37
C ALA A 119 7.30 1.15 -18.10
N LEU A 120 8.62 1.33 -18.05
CA LEU A 120 9.27 2.62 -17.83
C LEU A 120 9.71 3.26 -19.15
N THR A 121 9.41 4.55 -19.31
CA THR A 121 9.73 5.36 -20.50
C THR A 121 10.65 6.53 -20.13
N ASN A 122 10.96 7.39 -21.11
CA ASN A 122 11.75 8.60 -20.93
C ASN A 122 13.12 8.33 -20.27
N SER A 123 13.49 9.10 -19.25
CA SER A 123 14.77 8.96 -18.54
C SER A 123 14.91 7.66 -17.75
N LEU A 124 13.84 6.87 -17.61
CA LEU A 124 13.83 5.63 -16.83
C LEU A 124 13.87 4.36 -17.68
N VAL A 125 14.05 4.45 -19.01
CA VAL A 125 14.11 3.29 -19.91
C VAL A 125 15.16 2.27 -19.47
N ALA A 126 16.34 2.73 -19.02
CA ALA A 126 17.43 1.86 -18.56
C ALA A 126 17.04 0.98 -17.36
N ALA A 127 16.10 1.44 -16.53
CA ALA A 127 15.64 0.69 -15.36
C ALA A 127 14.72 -0.50 -15.70
N ASN A 128 14.23 -0.62 -16.94
CA ASN A 128 13.42 -1.78 -17.34
C ASN A 128 14.20 -3.10 -17.24
N ALA A 129 15.51 -3.08 -17.51
CA ALA A 129 16.36 -4.26 -17.36
C ALA A 129 16.35 -4.76 -15.90
N LEU A 130 16.51 -3.83 -14.95
CA LEU A 130 16.43 -4.13 -13.53
C LEU A 130 15.04 -4.68 -13.15
N LEU A 131 13.95 -4.07 -13.61
CA LEU A 131 12.60 -4.56 -13.31
C LEU A 131 12.37 -5.99 -13.84
N ARG A 132 12.88 -6.29 -15.03
CA ARG A 132 12.81 -7.64 -15.60
C ARG A 132 13.60 -8.65 -14.76
N GLU A 133 14.82 -8.32 -14.35
CA GLU A 133 15.60 -9.21 -13.49
C GLU A 133 14.92 -9.42 -12.13
N LEU A 134 14.38 -8.36 -11.52
CA LEU A 134 13.61 -8.50 -10.28
C LEU A 134 12.40 -9.42 -10.45
N TRP A 135 11.70 -9.33 -11.58
CA TRP A 135 10.61 -10.24 -11.88
C TRP A 135 11.08 -11.69 -11.94
N ILE A 136 12.18 -11.97 -12.65
CA ILE A 136 12.73 -13.32 -12.80
C ILE A 136 13.17 -13.87 -11.44
N GLN A 137 13.96 -13.10 -10.71
CA GLN A 137 14.60 -13.54 -9.47
C GLN A 137 13.61 -13.65 -8.30
N ILE A 138 12.56 -12.82 -8.26
CA ILE A 138 11.57 -12.81 -7.16
C ILE A 138 10.28 -13.49 -7.57
N VAL A 139 9.62 -12.98 -8.62
CA VAL A 139 8.21 -13.30 -8.92
C VAL A 139 8.09 -14.65 -9.63
N ALA A 140 8.89 -14.89 -10.66
CA ALA A 140 8.86 -16.15 -11.40
C ALA A 140 9.33 -17.32 -10.53
N SER A 141 10.32 -17.10 -9.66
CA SER A 141 10.88 -18.13 -8.78
C SER A 141 9.97 -18.50 -7.60
N SER A 142 9.25 -17.51 -7.03
CA SER A 142 8.65 -17.67 -5.70
C SER A 142 7.17 -17.31 -5.60
N PHE A 143 6.57 -16.73 -6.65
CA PHE A 143 5.17 -16.26 -6.65
C PHE A 143 4.36 -16.79 -7.84
N GLY A 144 4.84 -17.85 -8.50
CA GLY A 144 4.14 -18.49 -9.62
C GLY A 144 4.06 -17.62 -10.88
N GLY A 145 4.99 -16.66 -11.04
CA GLY A 145 5.08 -15.82 -12.24
C GLY A 145 3.94 -14.82 -12.40
N LYS A 146 3.22 -14.47 -11.32
CA LYS A 146 2.18 -13.43 -11.28
C LYS A 146 2.17 -12.72 -9.92
N LEU A 147 1.65 -11.49 -9.86
CA LEU A 147 1.32 -10.82 -8.59
C LEU A 147 -0.15 -10.39 -8.55
N PRO A 148 -0.80 -10.39 -7.37
CA PRO A 148 -2.21 -9.98 -7.24
C PRO A 148 -2.38 -8.48 -7.55
N PHE A 149 -3.37 -8.16 -8.38
CA PHE A 149 -3.74 -6.78 -8.73
C PHE A 149 -5.20 -6.72 -9.24
N GLY A 150 -5.83 -5.55 -9.08
CA GLY A 150 -7.25 -5.34 -9.40
C GLY A 150 -8.05 -4.89 -8.17
N LYS A 151 -9.30 -5.33 -8.06
CA LYS A 151 -10.18 -4.99 -6.94
C LYS A 151 -9.96 -5.94 -5.75
N CYS A 152 -8.75 -5.96 -5.22
CA CYS A 152 -8.38 -6.82 -4.09
C CYS A 152 -9.19 -6.53 -2.81
N TRP A 153 -9.79 -5.34 -2.70
CA TRP A 153 -10.59 -4.90 -1.56
C TRP A 153 -11.91 -4.29 -1.99
N ASP A 154 -12.96 -4.53 -1.22
CA ASP A 154 -14.24 -3.86 -1.42
C ASP A 154 -14.06 -2.35 -1.26
N ALA A 155 -14.81 -1.57 -2.04
CA ALA A 155 -14.60 -0.13 -2.09
C ALA A 155 -14.91 0.55 -0.74
N ILE A 156 -16.01 0.18 -0.08
CA ILE A 156 -16.39 0.83 1.18
C ILE A 156 -15.64 0.22 2.36
N PHE A 157 -15.51 -1.11 2.38
CA PHE A 157 -14.72 -1.81 3.39
C PHE A 157 -13.23 -1.44 3.33
N GLY A 158 -12.66 -1.40 2.13
CA GLY A 158 -11.27 -1.06 1.88
C GLY A 158 -10.93 0.41 2.17
N LEU A 159 -11.90 1.33 2.03
CA LEU A 159 -11.70 2.73 2.38
C LEU A 159 -11.25 2.88 3.84
N ALA A 160 -12.00 2.27 4.77
CA ALA A 160 -11.66 2.29 6.20
C ALA A 160 -10.28 1.66 6.48
N ARG A 161 -9.96 0.53 5.82
CA ARG A 161 -8.65 -0.12 5.95
C ARG A 161 -7.51 0.83 5.54
N TYR A 162 -7.62 1.45 4.38
CA TYR A 162 -6.52 2.25 3.86
C TYR A 162 -6.37 3.58 4.60
N ILE A 163 -7.45 4.16 5.13
CA ILE A 163 -7.36 5.25 6.11
C ILE A 163 -6.57 4.79 7.35
N ALA A 164 -6.85 3.59 7.87
CA ALA A 164 -6.15 3.05 9.03
C ALA A 164 -4.62 2.87 8.78
N SER A 165 -4.21 2.66 7.53
CA SER A 165 -2.80 2.51 7.12
C SER A 165 -1.98 3.81 7.24
N TRP A 166 -2.64 4.97 7.38
CA TRP A 166 -1.91 6.23 7.56
C TRP A 166 -1.22 6.26 8.93
N ASN A 167 0.12 6.24 8.92
CA ASN A 167 0.95 6.27 10.12
C ASN A 167 0.57 5.20 11.16
N SER A 168 0.22 3.99 10.71
CA SER A 168 -0.10 2.88 11.61
C SER A 168 1.15 2.33 12.29
N GLU A 169 1.33 2.62 13.58
CA GLU A 169 2.43 2.07 14.39
C GLU A 169 2.38 0.54 14.48
N GLY A 170 1.17 -0.03 14.55
CA GLY A 170 0.93 -1.48 14.58
C GLY A 170 1.02 -2.16 13.21
N GLY A 171 1.41 -1.43 12.15
CA GLY A 171 1.45 -1.95 10.77
C GLY A 171 0.11 -2.56 10.34
N ARG A 172 0.19 -3.68 9.61
CA ARG A 172 -0.98 -4.40 9.09
C ARG A 172 -1.95 -4.87 10.18
N LYS A 173 -1.45 -5.34 11.31
CA LYS A 173 -2.29 -5.75 12.45
C LYS A 173 -3.10 -4.57 12.96
N GLY A 174 -2.44 -3.42 13.16
CA GLY A 174 -3.12 -2.18 13.54
C GLY A 174 -4.15 -1.69 12.51
N GLU A 175 -3.92 -1.92 11.22
CA GLU A 175 -4.90 -1.61 10.16
C GLU A 175 -6.17 -2.45 10.30
N LEU A 176 -6.04 -3.77 10.50
CA LEU A 176 -7.17 -4.68 10.57
C LEU A 176 -8.00 -4.49 11.84
N ILE A 177 -7.36 -4.22 12.99
CA ILE A 177 -8.07 -3.90 14.25
C ILE A 177 -8.93 -2.64 14.09
N GLN A 178 -8.37 -1.59 13.48
CA GLN A 178 -9.11 -0.34 13.26
C GLN A 178 -10.21 -0.52 12.21
N LEU A 179 -9.97 -1.32 11.16
CA LEU A 179 -11.01 -1.69 10.21
C LEU A 179 -12.17 -2.41 10.91
N HIS A 180 -11.89 -3.41 11.74
CA HIS A 180 -12.90 -4.11 12.54
C HIS A 180 -13.67 -3.13 13.45
N ALA A 181 -12.97 -2.27 14.19
CA ALA A 181 -13.59 -1.27 15.05
C ALA A 181 -14.49 -0.31 14.25
N TYR A 182 -14.05 0.10 13.06
CA TYR A 182 -14.82 0.96 12.17
C TYR A 182 -16.11 0.27 11.69
N VAL A 183 -16.02 -0.96 11.18
CA VAL A 183 -17.21 -1.66 10.67
C VAL A 183 -18.15 -2.09 11.79
N ALA A 184 -17.64 -2.34 13.00
CA ALA A 184 -18.48 -2.56 14.17
C ALA A 184 -19.29 -1.31 14.57
N ALA A 185 -18.66 -0.13 14.46
CA ALA A 185 -19.29 1.16 14.74
C ALA A 185 -20.30 1.58 13.67
N PHE A 186 -19.96 1.40 12.38
CA PHE A 186 -20.74 1.97 11.27
C PHE A 186 -21.46 0.96 10.38
N GLY A 187 -21.14 -0.32 10.47
CA GLY A 187 -21.79 -1.38 9.70
C GLY A 187 -22.98 -2.01 10.42
N GLU A 188 -23.89 -2.57 9.63
CA GLU A 188 -25.05 -3.29 10.13
C GLU A 188 -24.66 -4.74 10.44
N ARG A 189 -24.78 -5.17 11.71
CA ARG A 189 -24.37 -6.51 12.12
C ARG A 189 -25.31 -7.54 11.50
N ILE A 190 -24.75 -8.50 10.77
CA ILE A 190 -25.51 -9.56 10.10
C ILE A 190 -25.57 -10.79 10.99
N GLN A 191 -26.76 -11.40 11.03
CA GLN A 191 -26.94 -12.68 11.72
C GLN A 191 -26.24 -13.80 10.95
N THR A 192 -25.58 -14.70 11.67
CA THR A 192 -24.92 -15.87 11.09
C THR A 192 -25.69 -17.15 11.40
N GLY A 193 -25.62 -18.14 10.52
CA GLY A 193 -26.31 -19.42 10.65
C GLY A 193 -25.65 -20.50 9.80
N GLY A 194 -26.24 -21.70 9.74
CA GLY A 194 -25.75 -22.77 8.86
C GLY A 194 -24.33 -23.24 9.15
N GLY A 195 -23.86 -23.11 10.40
CA GLY A 195 -22.49 -23.44 10.81
C GLY A 195 -21.46 -22.33 10.55
N ILE A 196 -21.88 -21.18 10.03
CA ILE A 196 -21.02 -20.00 9.86
C ILE A 196 -20.95 -19.25 11.19
N HIS A 197 -19.73 -18.94 11.63
CA HIS A 197 -19.46 -18.13 12.82
C HIS A 197 -18.52 -17.00 12.44
N ALA A 198 -19.05 -15.78 12.33
CA ALA A 198 -18.29 -14.60 11.93
C ALA A 198 -18.87 -13.31 12.53
N ASP A 199 -18.00 -12.36 12.84
CA ASP A 199 -18.36 -10.98 13.11
C ASP A 199 -18.43 -10.20 11.79
N PHE A 200 -19.57 -10.36 11.12
CA PHE A 200 -19.83 -9.76 9.81
C PHE A 200 -20.70 -8.51 9.93
N TYR A 201 -20.23 -7.42 9.34
CA TYR A 201 -20.90 -6.12 9.33
C TYR A 201 -21.06 -5.64 7.88
N LEU A 202 -22.31 -5.42 7.47
CA LEU A 202 -22.63 -4.99 6.12
C LEU A 202 -22.53 -3.47 6.02
N LEU A 203 -21.79 -3.01 5.02
CA LEU A 203 -21.68 -1.60 4.60
C LEU A 203 -22.48 -1.40 3.29
N PRO A 204 -22.89 -0.18 2.93
CA PRO A 204 -23.50 0.06 1.62
C PRO A 204 -22.56 -0.35 0.48
N THR A 205 -23.13 -0.63 -0.68
CA THR A 205 -22.33 -0.82 -1.90
C THR A 205 -21.72 0.49 -2.37
N TRP A 206 -20.70 0.41 -3.24
CA TRP A 206 -20.06 1.59 -3.84
C TRP A 206 -21.06 2.51 -4.56
N SER A 207 -21.99 1.92 -5.32
CA SER A 207 -23.03 2.66 -6.04
C SER A 207 -23.99 3.39 -5.08
N GLU A 208 -24.47 2.70 -4.04
CA GLU A 208 -25.32 3.32 -3.01
C GLU A 208 -24.61 4.46 -2.28
N PHE A 209 -23.32 4.28 -1.95
CA PHE A 209 -22.52 5.32 -1.30
C PHE A 209 -22.28 6.55 -2.18
N ARG A 210 -22.04 6.34 -3.48
CA ARG A 210 -21.79 7.40 -4.47
C ARG A 210 -23.05 8.16 -4.89
N ASP A 211 -24.22 7.55 -4.78
CA ASP A 211 -25.49 8.25 -4.96
C ASP A 211 -25.72 9.22 -3.78
N ASN A 212 -25.49 10.50 -4.04
CA ASN A 212 -25.68 11.57 -3.05
C ASN A 212 -27.17 11.75 -2.66
N SER A 213 -28.10 11.28 -3.50
CA SER A 213 -29.54 11.33 -3.24
C SER A 213 -29.99 10.17 -2.36
N ASN A 214 -29.20 9.10 -2.24
CA ASN A 214 -29.52 7.96 -1.40
C ASN A 214 -29.30 8.32 0.08
N PRO A 215 -30.33 8.31 0.95
CA PRO A 215 -30.19 8.62 2.38
C PRO A 215 -29.45 7.52 3.16
N LEU A 216 -29.18 6.38 2.51
CA LEU A 216 -28.60 5.18 3.10
C LEU A 216 -29.46 4.64 4.25
N ALA A 217 -30.79 4.60 4.03
CA ALA A 217 -31.76 4.22 5.06
C ALA A 217 -31.55 2.78 5.58
N LEU A 218 -31.12 1.86 4.71
CA LEU A 218 -30.78 0.48 5.08
C LEU A 218 -29.48 0.38 5.91
N PHE A 219 -28.67 1.44 5.94
CA PHE A 219 -27.38 1.50 6.61
C PHE A 219 -27.39 2.66 7.62
N SER A 220 -28.32 2.59 8.57
CA SER A 220 -28.57 3.66 9.53
C SER A 220 -27.31 4.10 10.28
N LYS A 221 -26.43 3.18 10.68
CA LYS A 221 -25.18 3.55 11.35
C LYS A 221 -24.25 4.30 10.41
N TYR A 222 -24.03 3.79 9.20
CA TYR A 222 -23.18 4.44 8.21
C TYR A 222 -23.74 5.80 7.75
N SER A 223 -25.06 5.91 7.62
CA SER A 223 -25.79 7.15 7.34
C SER A 223 -25.56 8.23 8.41
N SER A 224 -25.28 7.85 9.67
CA SER A 224 -24.90 8.82 10.70
C SER A 224 -23.55 9.50 10.42
N LEU A 225 -22.64 8.78 9.78
CA LEU A 225 -21.33 9.29 9.39
C LEU A 225 -21.45 10.08 8.09
N VAL A 226 -21.95 9.47 7.01
CA VAL A 226 -21.83 10.03 5.66
C VAL A 226 -23.15 10.49 5.03
N GLY A 227 -24.29 10.29 5.69
CA GLY A 227 -25.60 10.66 5.14
C GLY A 227 -25.75 12.16 4.87
N PRO A 228 -26.85 12.59 4.22
CA PRO A 228 -27.05 14.01 3.85
C PRO A 228 -26.96 15.02 5.01
N SER A 229 -27.19 14.55 6.24
CA SER A 229 -27.04 15.33 7.48
C SER A 229 -26.08 14.65 8.47
N GLY A 230 -25.13 13.87 7.95
CA GLY A 230 -24.16 13.11 8.74
C GLY A 230 -22.97 13.93 9.22
N ALA A 231 -22.10 13.27 10.00
CA ALA A 231 -20.88 13.84 10.55
C ALA A 231 -19.93 14.43 9.49
N THR A 232 -19.78 13.81 8.32
CA THR A 232 -18.89 14.31 7.27
C THR A 232 -19.37 15.63 6.68
N VAL A 233 -20.69 15.82 6.52
CA VAL A 233 -21.29 17.06 6.00
C VAL A 233 -21.13 18.18 7.03
N PHE A 234 -21.47 17.92 8.29
CA PHE A 234 -21.24 18.88 9.37
C PHE A 234 -19.76 19.30 9.42
N PHE A 235 -18.85 18.32 9.44
CA PHE A 235 -17.43 18.55 9.52
C PHE A 235 -16.91 19.38 8.34
N SER A 236 -17.29 19.01 7.11
CA SER A 236 -16.80 19.71 5.91
C SER A 236 -17.30 21.15 5.88
N ASN A 237 -18.57 21.40 6.22
CA ASN A 237 -19.15 22.74 6.21
C ASN A 237 -18.51 23.67 7.26
N ALA A 238 -18.14 23.14 8.42
CA ALA A 238 -17.62 23.95 9.52
C ALA A 238 -16.09 24.13 9.48
N PHE A 239 -15.33 23.11 9.04
CA PHE A 239 -13.89 23.03 9.30
C PHE A 239 -13.02 22.83 8.07
N THR A 240 -13.59 22.91 6.87
CA THR A 240 -12.84 22.68 5.63
C THR A 240 -13.03 23.80 4.61
N ASN A 241 -12.02 23.97 3.76
CA ASN A 241 -12.10 24.71 2.50
C ASN A 241 -11.99 23.73 1.33
N ILE A 242 -12.30 24.21 0.12
CA ILE A 242 -12.13 23.41 -1.11
C ILE A 242 -10.85 23.83 -1.81
N VAL A 243 -10.08 22.84 -2.26
CA VAL A 243 -8.96 23.04 -3.19
C VAL A 243 -9.24 22.28 -4.48
N ASN A 244 -9.07 22.94 -5.62
CA ASN A 244 -9.22 22.35 -6.94
C ASN A 244 -7.84 21.94 -7.47
N LEU A 245 -7.70 20.67 -7.84
CA LEU A 245 -6.44 20.07 -8.24
C LEU A 245 -6.67 19.12 -9.42
N GLY A 246 -6.16 19.48 -10.59
CA GLY A 246 -6.40 18.71 -11.82
C GLY A 246 -7.88 18.72 -12.18
N SER A 247 -8.45 17.53 -12.38
CA SER A 247 -9.87 17.35 -12.71
C SER A 247 -10.78 17.21 -11.49
N SER A 248 -10.21 17.22 -10.27
CA SER A 248 -10.90 16.92 -9.02
C SER A 248 -10.86 18.08 -8.05
N SER A 249 -11.77 18.06 -7.09
CA SER A 249 -11.78 18.94 -5.92
C SER A 249 -11.53 18.13 -4.66
N TYR A 250 -10.98 18.76 -3.63
CA TYR A 250 -10.67 18.10 -2.36
C TYR A 250 -11.05 19.02 -1.20
N SER A 251 -11.68 18.47 -0.17
CA SER A 251 -11.83 19.14 1.11
C SER A 251 -10.48 19.20 1.82
N ARG A 252 -10.14 20.37 2.32
CA ARG A 252 -8.90 20.70 3.02
C ARG A 252 -9.23 21.14 4.44
N PHE A 253 -8.77 20.40 5.43
CA PHE A 253 -8.95 20.78 6.83
C PHE A 253 -8.11 22.01 7.16
N GLU A 254 -8.71 22.97 7.87
CA GLU A 254 -8.05 24.21 8.30
C GLU A 254 -8.17 24.37 9.82
N LEU A 255 -7.04 24.31 10.52
CA LEU A 255 -7.00 24.46 11.98
C LEU A 255 -7.52 25.85 12.42
N ASN A 256 -7.36 26.86 11.56
CA ASN A 256 -7.90 28.20 11.82
C ASN A 256 -9.43 28.22 11.94
N ASN A 257 -10.14 27.34 11.22
CA ASN A 257 -11.60 27.25 11.34
C ASN A 257 -11.99 26.71 12.73
N VAL A 258 -11.19 25.81 13.31
CA VAL A 258 -11.38 25.36 14.71
C VAL A 258 -11.26 26.53 15.67
N ARG A 259 -10.23 27.38 15.49
CA ARG A 259 -10.05 28.59 16.32
C ARG A 259 -11.24 29.53 16.22
N ILE A 260 -11.76 29.76 15.01
CA ILE A 260 -12.92 30.63 14.80
C ILE A 260 -14.16 30.06 15.49
N SER A 261 -14.40 28.75 15.37
CA SER A 261 -15.60 28.12 15.96
C SER A 261 -15.52 27.95 17.47
N THR A 262 -14.36 27.62 18.04
CA THR A 262 -14.25 27.26 19.47
C THR A 262 -13.61 28.35 20.33
N GLY A 263 -13.01 29.37 19.74
CA GLY A 263 -12.20 30.38 20.44
C GLY A 263 -10.82 29.89 20.92
N ASN A 264 -10.51 28.59 20.76
CA ASN A 264 -9.26 28.00 21.24
C ASN A 264 -8.18 28.06 20.15
N ASN A 265 -6.97 28.46 20.52
CA ASN A 265 -5.85 28.56 19.59
C ASN A 265 -4.90 27.36 19.71
N PHE A 266 -5.12 26.35 18.88
CA PHE A 266 -4.27 25.15 18.82
C PHE A 266 -3.08 25.37 17.86
N ARG A 267 -1.88 24.92 18.25
CA ARG A 267 -0.69 25.00 17.39
C ARG A 267 -0.68 23.94 16.28
N ASN A 268 -1.24 22.77 16.56
CA ASN A 268 -1.31 21.62 15.67
C ASN A 268 -2.60 20.83 15.93
N LEU A 269 -2.97 19.95 15.00
CA LEU A 269 -4.03 18.98 15.25
C LEU A 269 -3.52 17.96 16.28
N ASN A 270 -4.20 17.91 17.43
CA ASN A 270 -3.99 16.95 18.49
C ASN A 270 -5.34 16.49 19.04
N THR A 271 -5.34 15.67 20.10
CA THR A 271 -6.56 15.16 20.73
C THR A 271 -7.47 16.27 21.20
N ASP A 272 -6.94 17.27 21.90
CA ASP A 272 -7.74 18.39 22.44
C ASP A 272 -8.38 19.22 21.33
N ALA A 273 -7.64 19.47 20.24
CA ALA A 273 -8.14 20.18 19.07
C ALA A 273 -9.30 19.43 18.40
N LEU A 274 -9.15 18.11 18.26
CA LEU A 274 -10.21 17.28 17.68
C LEU A 274 -11.43 17.19 18.60
N VAL A 275 -11.26 16.98 19.90
CA VAL A 275 -12.38 16.94 20.86
C VAL A 275 -13.12 18.28 20.89
N ALA A 276 -12.40 19.41 20.92
CA ALA A 276 -13.01 20.74 20.87
C ALA A 276 -13.85 20.95 19.60
N LEU A 277 -13.38 20.44 18.46
CA LEU A 277 -14.12 20.43 17.20
C LEU A 277 -15.39 19.57 17.29
N ILE A 278 -15.30 18.36 17.86
CA ILE A 278 -16.43 17.43 17.98
C ILE A 278 -17.53 18.04 18.87
N GLU A 279 -17.15 18.77 19.92
CA GLU A 279 -18.09 19.43 20.81
C GLU A 279 -18.90 20.57 20.16
N GLN A 280 -18.47 21.07 18.99
CA GLN A 280 -19.27 22.00 18.19
C GLN A 280 -20.44 21.32 17.46
N ALA A 281 -20.38 19.99 17.28
CA ALA A 281 -21.43 19.26 16.59
C ALA A 281 -22.72 19.19 17.42
N PRO A 282 -23.91 19.21 16.79
CA PRO A 282 -25.17 18.98 17.50
C PRO A 282 -25.13 17.69 18.34
N ARG A 283 -25.61 17.76 19.58
CA ARG A 283 -25.75 16.57 20.45
C ARG A 283 -26.63 15.52 19.77
N GLY A 284 -26.33 14.25 20.03
CA GLY A 284 -27.03 13.12 19.44
C GLY A 284 -26.23 12.45 18.32
N ARG A 285 -26.90 12.08 17.24
CA ARG A 285 -26.37 11.16 16.21
C ARG A 285 -25.08 11.66 15.54
N VAL A 286 -24.99 12.94 15.19
CA VAL A 286 -23.82 13.52 14.51
C VAL A 286 -22.59 13.53 15.43
N ARG A 287 -22.74 14.04 16.66
CA ARG A 287 -21.63 14.06 17.63
C ARG A 287 -21.17 12.65 18.01
N THR A 288 -22.10 11.72 18.15
CA THR A 288 -21.77 10.30 18.43
C THR A 288 -20.95 9.70 17.31
N ALA A 289 -21.39 9.88 16.04
CA ALA A 289 -20.65 9.41 14.87
C ALA A 289 -19.23 10.01 14.76
N LEU A 290 -19.02 11.26 15.17
CA LEU A 290 -17.69 11.86 15.22
C LEU A 290 -16.79 11.20 16.28
N TYR A 291 -17.30 10.94 17.48
CA TYR A 291 -16.58 10.21 18.53
C TYR A 291 -16.30 8.76 18.15
N ASP A 292 -17.26 8.09 17.50
CA ASP A 292 -17.10 6.72 17.02
C ASP A 292 -16.04 6.65 15.92
N ASN A 293 -16.02 7.60 14.98
CA ASN A 293 -14.99 7.71 13.95
C ASN A 293 -13.61 7.94 14.58
N TYR A 294 -13.52 8.82 15.58
CA TYR A 294 -12.28 9.05 16.31
C TYR A 294 -11.79 7.78 17.03
N SER A 295 -12.71 7.07 17.69
CA SER A 295 -12.41 5.84 18.44
C SER A 295 -12.00 4.69 17.53
N ALA A 296 -12.68 4.51 16.40
CA ALA A 296 -12.40 3.48 15.40
C ALA A 296 -10.97 3.55 14.86
N PHE A 297 -10.40 4.76 14.74
CA PHE A 297 -9.02 4.97 14.27
C PHE A 297 -7.98 5.08 15.40
N ASN A 298 -8.21 4.32 16.47
CA ASN A 298 -7.38 4.24 17.69
C ASN A 298 -7.07 5.62 18.28
N ARG A 299 -8.09 6.50 18.32
CA ARG A 299 -7.97 7.85 18.86
C ARG A 299 -6.83 8.67 18.22
N GLY A 300 -6.52 8.41 16.94
CA GLY A 300 -5.53 9.13 16.15
C GLY A 300 -6.15 10.33 15.42
N PRO A 301 -5.89 11.59 15.84
CA PRO A 301 -6.61 12.74 15.28
C PRO A 301 -6.46 12.90 13.78
N GLY A 302 -5.25 12.69 13.25
CA GLY A 302 -4.99 12.76 11.81
C GLY A 302 -5.87 11.79 11.02
N ARG A 303 -5.90 10.50 11.40
CA ARG A 303 -6.72 9.48 10.72
C ARG A 303 -8.21 9.77 10.80
N ALA A 304 -8.69 10.24 11.94
CA ALA A 304 -10.09 10.61 12.10
C ALA A 304 -10.48 11.75 11.13
N ILE A 305 -9.62 12.77 10.98
CA ILE A 305 -9.82 13.85 10.01
C ILE A 305 -9.75 13.33 8.57
N LEU A 306 -8.73 12.51 8.22
CA LEU A 306 -8.61 11.90 6.89
C LEU A 306 -9.86 11.11 6.53
N SER A 307 -10.41 10.34 7.47
CA SER A 307 -11.67 9.61 7.29
C SER A 307 -12.80 10.56 6.89
N LEU A 308 -13.03 11.63 7.66
CA LEU A 308 -14.11 12.56 7.39
C LEU A 308 -13.97 13.24 6.02
N LEU A 309 -12.74 13.63 5.66
CA LEU A 309 -12.42 14.26 4.38
C LEU A 309 -12.64 13.31 3.20
N MET A 310 -12.06 12.10 3.24
CA MET A 310 -12.18 11.14 2.14
C MET A 310 -13.63 10.69 1.94
N HIS A 311 -14.36 10.39 3.01
CA HIS A 311 -15.78 10.01 2.90
C HIS A 311 -16.62 11.13 2.28
N HIS A 312 -16.40 12.38 2.72
CA HIS A 312 -17.09 13.54 2.16
C HIS A 312 -16.81 13.70 0.66
N ASP A 313 -15.53 13.71 0.28
CA ASP A 313 -15.12 13.99 -1.10
C ASP A 313 -15.54 12.89 -2.08
N LEU A 314 -15.48 11.63 -1.64
CA LEU A 314 -15.96 10.51 -2.44
C LEU A 314 -17.48 10.56 -2.59
N ARG A 315 -18.24 10.85 -1.53
CA ARG A 315 -19.71 10.87 -1.61
C ARG A 315 -20.26 12.04 -2.40
N THR A 316 -19.63 13.20 -2.29
CA THR A 316 -20.03 14.43 -3.01
C THR A 316 -19.52 14.49 -4.44
N GLY A 317 -18.80 13.45 -4.90
CA GLY A 317 -18.29 13.37 -6.26
C GLY A 317 -17.10 14.27 -6.56
N LYS A 318 -16.56 14.99 -5.56
CA LYS A 318 -15.39 15.86 -5.70
C LYS A 318 -14.14 15.11 -6.17
N TRP A 319 -14.00 13.86 -5.76
CA TRP A 319 -12.93 12.95 -6.19
C TRP A 319 -13.50 11.61 -6.65
N ASN A 320 -12.96 11.05 -7.74
CA ASN A 320 -13.32 9.72 -8.23
C ASN A 320 -12.06 8.84 -8.43
N PRO A 321 -11.85 7.79 -7.62
CA PRO A 321 -10.70 6.90 -7.74
C PRO A 321 -10.70 6.04 -9.01
N GLU A 322 -11.86 5.80 -9.62
CA GLU A 322 -12.01 4.97 -10.85
C GLU A 322 -11.50 5.69 -12.10
N LYS A 323 -11.43 7.03 -12.07
CA LYS A 323 -11.08 7.88 -13.22
C LYS A 323 -9.76 8.64 -13.01
N LEU A 324 -8.93 8.15 -12.09
CA LEU A 324 -7.67 8.80 -11.74
C LEU A 324 -6.74 8.86 -12.96
N THR A 325 -6.19 10.04 -13.27
CA THR A 325 -5.16 10.22 -14.30
C THR A 325 -3.77 10.41 -13.68
N GLN A 326 -2.71 10.33 -14.49
CA GLN A 326 -1.35 10.70 -14.06
C GLN A 326 -1.30 12.14 -13.55
N GLN A 327 -2.01 13.07 -14.21
CA GLN A 327 -2.04 14.46 -13.79
C GLN A 327 -2.73 14.64 -12.43
N ASP A 328 -3.82 13.92 -12.18
CA ASP A 328 -4.47 13.94 -10.87
C ASP A 328 -3.55 13.38 -9.79
N CYS A 329 -2.79 12.31 -10.09
CA CYS A 329 -1.81 11.75 -9.16
C CYS A 329 -0.71 12.76 -8.81
N ILE A 330 -0.16 13.48 -9.79
CA ILE A 330 0.81 14.55 -9.59
C ILE A 330 0.21 15.65 -8.71
N SER A 331 -0.98 16.13 -9.08
CA SER A 331 -1.66 17.24 -8.40
C SER A 331 -2.00 16.89 -6.95
N GLN A 332 -2.32 15.64 -6.62
CA GLN A 332 -2.50 15.20 -5.23
C GLN A 332 -1.21 15.38 -4.41
N TYR A 333 -0.06 14.90 -4.91
CA TYR A 333 1.22 15.02 -4.17
C TYR A 333 1.70 16.47 -4.03
N THR A 334 1.45 17.33 -5.02
CA THR A 334 1.93 18.71 -5.01
C THR A 334 0.96 19.69 -4.34
N GLY A 335 -0.35 19.41 -4.36
CA GLY A 335 -1.40 20.33 -3.95
C GLY A 335 -2.05 20.04 -2.60
N LEU A 336 -1.93 18.83 -2.05
CA LEU A 336 -2.60 18.44 -0.79
C LEU A 336 -1.73 18.58 0.46
N SER A 337 -0.54 19.17 0.35
CA SER A 337 0.31 19.44 1.52
C SER A 337 -0.47 20.19 2.59
N SER A 338 -0.34 19.76 3.86
CA SER A 338 -1.05 20.28 5.05
C SER A 338 -2.58 20.15 5.08
N SER A 339 -3.21 19.51 4.10
CA SER A 339 -4.68 19.36 4.07
C SER A 339 -5.24 18.25 4.97
N TYR A 340 -4.36 17.40 5.50
CA TYR A 340 -4.67 16.12 6.15
C TYR A 340 -5.29 15.06 5.22
N GLN A 341 -5.47 15.35 3.92
CA GLN A 341 -5.58 14.31 2.90
C GLN A 341 -4.18 13.72 2.64
N SER A 342 -4.09 12.40 2.54
CA SER A 342 -2.82 11.68 2.33
C SER A 342 -2.76 11.13 0.90
N PRO A 343 -1.99 11.75 -0.03
CA PRO A 343 -1.88 11.28 -1.42
C PRO A 343 -1.49 9.80 -1.52
N LYS A 344 -0.59 9.33 -0.64
CA LYS A 344 -0.22 7.91 -0.53
C LYS A 344 -1.46 7.04 -0.29
N VAL A 345 -2.29 7.38 0.71
CA VAL A 345 -3.47 6.59 1.08
C VAL A 345 -4.53 6.64 -0.02
N MET A 346 -4.74 7.81 -0.62
CA MET A 346 -5.72 7.99 -1.69
C MET A 346 -5.37 7.16 -2.92
N GLN A 347 -4.09 7.13 -3.30
CA GLN A 347 -3.63 6.31 -4.43
C GLN A 347 -3.58 4.82 -4.07
N LEU A 348 -3.27 4.46 -2.81
CA LEU A 348 -3.35 3.07 -2.36
C LEU A 348 -4.79 2.56 -2.42
N TYR A 349 -5.76 3.38 -2.00
CA TYR A 349 -7.18 3.10 -2.12
C TYR A 349 -7.61 2.94 -3.59
N ALA A 350 -7.23 3.87 -4.47
CA ALA A 350 -7.54 3.78 -5.91
C ALA A 350 -6.94 2.52 -6.54
N GLN A 351 -5.71 2.17 -6.20
CA GLN A 351 -5.02 1.00 -6.72
C GLN A 351 -5.65 -0.31 -6.22
N GLN A 352 -5.93 -0.42 -4.92
CA GLN A 352 -6.33 -1.69 -4.30
C GLN A 352 -7.83 -1.97 -4.29
N CYS A 353 -8.66 -0.93 -4.38
CA CYS A 353 -10.13 -1.09 -4.43
C CYS A 353 -10.67 -0.98 -5.87
N PHE A 354 -9.93 -0.37 -6.79
CA PHE A 354 -10.39 -0.12 -8.16
C PHE A 354 -9.40 -0.55 -9.26
N GLY A 355 -8.22 -1.08 -8.91
CA GLY A 355 -7.24 -1.50 -9.91
C GLY A 355 -6.62 -0.35 -10.71
N SER A 356 -6.55 0.86 -10.14
CA SER A 356 -6.05 2.05 -10.83
C SER A 356 -4.60 1.86 -11.32
N LEU A 357 -4.42 1.85 -12.65
CA LEU A 357 -3.11 1.73 -13.30
C LEU A 357 -2.18 2.94 -13.12
N PRO A 358 -2.64 4.21 -13.14
CA PRO A 358 -1.72 5.34 -12.97
C PRO A 358 -1.33 5.59 -11.50
N ALA A 359 -2.05 5.03 -10.53
CA ALA A 359 -1.80 5.25 -9.11
C ALA A 359 -0.42 4.71 -8.67
N LEU A 360 0.34 5.52 -7.94
CA LEU A 360 1.61 5.15 -7.32
C LEU A 360 1.61 5.59 -5.84
N PRO A 361 1.31 4.70 -4.90
CA PRO A 361 1.48 4.99 -3.48
C PRO A 361 2.97 5.14 -3.14
N ILE A 362 3.45 6.38 -2.97
CA ILE A 362 4.85 6.70 -2.68
C ILE A 362 5.00 6.84 -1.17
N ASP A 363 5.63 5.85 -0.56
CA ASP A 363 6.16 5.96 0.79
C ASP A 363 7.69 6.03 0.79
N ASN A 364 8.31 5.98 1.98
CA ASN A 364 9.77 6.04 2.07
C ASN A 364 10.44 4.87 1.33
N TRP A 365 9.88 3.67 1.33
CA TRP A 365 10.49 2.51 0.66
C TRP A 365 10.37 2.62 -0.85
N VAL A 366 9.20 3.01 -1.37
CA VAL A 366 9.01 3.25 -2.81
C VAL A 366 9.90 4.40 -3.28
N LYS A 367 9.94 5.51 -2.53
CA LYS A 367 10.81 6.65 -2.83
C LYS A 367 12.28 6.24 -2.87
N THR A 368 12.74 5.48 -1.87
CA THR A 368 14.11 4.97 -1.85
C THR A 368 14.38 4.00 -2.99
N PHE A 369 13.43 3.14 -3.35
CA PHE A 369 13.59 2.26 -4.49
C PHE A 369 13.74 3.04 -5.80
N LEU A 370 12.97 4.11 -5.98
CA LEU A 370 13.07 4.99 -7.14
C LEU A 370 14.41 5.72 -7.19
N SER A 371 14.94 6.19 -6.05
CA SER A 371 16.22 6.91 -6.02
C SER A 371 17.45 5.99 -6.04
N ALA A 372 17.43 4.87 -5.30
CA ALA A 372 18.61 4.08 -5.02
C ALA A 372 18.92 3.04 -6.10
N PRO A 373 18.10 2.01 -6.39
CA PRO A 373 18.40 1.09 -7.49
C PRO A 373 17.97 1.60 -8.88
N ILE A 374 16.85 2.33 -8.99
CA ILE A 374 16.42 2.91 -10.28
C ILE A 374 17.30 4.10 -10.71
N GLY A 375 17.90 4.81 -9.75
CA GLY A 375 18.81 5.92 -10.03
C GLY A 375 18.11 7.23 -10.40
N LEU A 376 16.85 7.41 -9.99
CA LEU A 376 16.13 8.67 -10.23
C LEU A 376 16.77 9.80 -9.41
N SER A 377 17.52 10.66 -10.09
CA SER A 377 18.10 11.87 -9.54
C SER A 377 17.48 13.10 -10.21
N VAL A 378 16.49 13.69 -9.55
CA VAL A 378 15.81 14.92 -10.01
C VAL A 378 15.56 15.87 -8.86
N ALA A 379 15.46 17.17 -9.17
CA ALA A 379 15.12 18.18 -8.18
C ALA A 379 13.77 17.84 -7.50
N PRO A 380 13.61 18.04 -6.17
CA PRO A 380 12.40 17.66 -5.45
C PRO A 380 11.09 18.20 -6.05
N ARG A 381 11.11 19.43 -6.58
CA ARG A 381 9.96 20.06 -7.24
C ARG A 381 9.49 19.35 -8.51
N ASN A 382 10.38 18.62 -9.19
CA ASN A 382 10.09 17.92 -10.44
C ASN A 382 9.84 16.41 -10.22
N PHE A 383 10.13 15.89 -9.03
CA PHE A 383 10.11 14.45 -8.71
C PHE A 383 8.82 13.75 -9.17
N HIS A 384 7.66 14.24 -8.72
CA HIS A 384 6.37 13.62 -9.06
C HIS A 384 6.07 13.72 -10.56
N ALA A 385 6.28 14.88 -11.18
CA ALA A 385 6.03 15.06 -12.60
C ALA A 385 6.89 14.11 -13.46
N THR A 386 8.18 13.98 -13.15
CA THR A 386 9.09 13.06 -13.85
C THR A 386 8.67 11.60 -13.67
N ILE A 387 8.32 11.18 -12.46
CA ILE A 387 7.91 9.79 -12.19
C ILE A 387 6.63 9.45 -12.92
N PHE A 388 5.58 10.24 -12.74
CA PHE A 388 4.28 9.92 -13.34
C PHE A 388 4.33 9.98 -14.87
N ALA A 389 5.15 10.85 -15.47
CA ALA A 389 5.37 10.85 -16.92
C ALA A 389 6.12 9.60 -17.44
N SER A 390 6.81 8.86 -16.57
CA SER A 390 7.66 7.72 -16.95
C SER A 390 6.92 6.38 -16.99
N SER A 391 5.64 6.30 -16.59
CA SER A 391 4.84 5.08 -16.75
C SER A 391 3.35 5.35 -16.63
N THR A 392 2.55 4.68 -17.45
CA THR A 392 1.08 4.69 -17.36
C THR A 392 0.53 3.53 -16.51
N VAL A 393 1.39 2.59 -16.09
CA VAL A 393 1.04 1.36 -15.37
C VAL A 393 1.71 1.26 -14.00
N TRP A 394 1.94 2.41 -13.36
CA TRP A 394 2.55 2.48 -12.02
C TRP A 394 1.87 1.59 -10.98
N GLY A 395 0.55 1.41 -11.05
CA GLY A 395 -0.19 0.54 -10.17
C GLY A 395 0.34 -0.90 -10.22
N LYS A 396 0.73 -1.40 -11.38
CA LYS A 396 1.32 -2.74 -11.53
C LYS A 396 2.81 -2.76 -11.21
N VAL A 397 3.56 -1.75 -11.66
CA VAL A 397 5.01 -1.63 -11.37
C VAL A 397 5.27 -1.52 -9.87
N GLU A 398 4.43 -0.78 -9.15
CA GLU A 398 4.55 -0.64 -7.71
C GLU A 398 4.38 -1.97 -6.97
N ARG A 399 3.54 -2.91 -7.44
CA ARG A 399 3.44 -4.23 -6.83
C ARG A 399 4.81 -4.94 -6.83
N LEU A 400 5.54 -4.88 -7.94
CA LEU A 400 6.89 -5.47 -8.02
C LEU A 400 7.88 -4.73 -7.11
N ILE A 401 7.88 -3.40 -7.14
CA ILE A 401 8.74 -2.57 -6.28
C ILE A 401 8.50 -2.90 -4.81
N TRP A 402 7.23 -2.97 -4.41
CA TRP A 402 6.82 -3.24 -3.05
C TRP A 402 7.23 -4.66 -2.62
N MET A 403 7.03 -5.67 -3.47
CA MET A 403 7.49 -7.03 -3.19
C MET A 403 9.02 -7.09 -3.00
N ALA A 404 9.79 -6.42 -3.86
CA ALA A 404 11.24 -6.36 -3.75
C ALA A 404 11.70 -5.64 -2.48
N ALA A 405 11.14 -4.47 -2.17
CA ALA A 405 11.51 -3.69 -0.98
C ALA A 405 11.05 -4.37 0.31
N GLN A 406 9.83 -4.90 0.36
CA GLN A 406 9.25 -5.55 1.53
C GLN A 406 9.98 -6.86 1.85
N ALA A 407 10.30 -7.68 0.84
CA ALA A 407 11.07 -8.90 1.04
C ALA A 407 12.43 -8.61 1.70
N ARG A 408 13.06 -7.48 1.36
CA ARG A 408 14.29 -7.01 2.02
C ARG A 408 14.06 -6.51 3.44
N LYS A 409 12.95 -5.81 3.70
CA LYS A 409 12.58 -5.33 5.03
C LYS A 409 12.40 -6.47 6.02
N VAL A 410 11.82 -7.60 5.60
CA VAL A 410 11.53 -8.75 6.47
C VAL A 410 12.59 -9.86 6.42
N HIS A 411 13.74 -9.61 5.78
CA HIS A 411 14.81 -10.60 5.62
C HIS A 411 14.33 -11.90 4.94
N SER A 412 13.39 -11.80 4.00
CA SER A 412 12.91 -12.97 3.27
C SER A 412 14.04 -13.59 2.45
N SER A 413 14.15 -14.93 2.51
CA SER A 413 15.08 -15.70 1.68
C SER A 413 14.89 -15.47 0.19
N VAL A 414 13.65 -15.17 -0.23
CA VAL A 414 13.30 -14.85 -1.62
C VAL A 414 14.04 -13.62 -2.15
N ALA A 415 14.47 -12.71 -1.28
CA ALA A 415 15.22 -11.51 -1.67
C ALA A 415 16.59 -11.43 -1.02
N GLU A 416 17.15 -12.55 -0.56
CA GLU A 416 18.29 -12.57 0.36
C GLU A 416 19.51 -11.79 -0.13
N ASN A 417 19.86 -11.93 -1.42
CA ASN A 417 20.98 -11.23 -2.05
C ASN A 417 20.56 -10.31 -3.20
N ILE A 418 19.27 -10.06 -3.41
CA ILE A 418 18.79 -9.39 -4.63
C ILE A 418 19.10 -7.88 -4.63
N LEU A 419 18.67 -7.14 -3.60
CA LEU A 419 18.87 -5.68 -3.52
C LEU A 419 19.24 -5.21 -2.11
N TRP A 420 20.45 -4.68 -1.93
CA TRP A 420 20.97 -4.25 -0.62
C TRP A 420 20.89 -2.75 -0.35
N CYS A 421 20.96 -1.93 -1.39
CA CYS A 421 20.96 -0.47 -1.29
C CYS A 421 19.65 0.14 -0.78
N VAL A 422 18.55 -0.63 -0.76
CA VAL A 422 17.23 -0.17 -0.31
C VAL A 422 17.01 -0.30 1.20
N ARG A 423 18.01 -0.76 1.98
CA ARG A 423 17.93 -0.86 3.43
C ARG A 423 18.34 0.42 4.14
N TYR A 424 17.84 0.58 5.37
CA TYR A 424 18.38 1.55 6.31
C TYR A 424 19.79 1.14 6.80
N GLY A 425 20.60 2.14 7.07
CA GLY A 425 21.99 2.13 7.49
C GLY A 425 22.28 3.21 8.55
N GLY A 426 23.36 3.04 9.30
CA GLY A 426 23.80 3.98 10.33
C GLY A 426 22.96 4.09 11.60
N PRO A 427 23.50 4.78 12.64
CA PRO A 427 22.76 5.15 13.85
C PRO A 427 21.62 6.15 13.58
N ALA A 428 21.69 6.90 12.48
CA ALA A 428 20.70 7.88 12.06
C ALA A 428 19.55 7.29 11.21
N LYS A 429 19.53 5.97 10.93
CA LYS A 429 18.56 5.32 10.04
C LYS A 429 18.52 5.98 8.64
N GLU A 430 19.68 6.33 8.11
CA GLU A 430 19.82 6.82 6.74
C GLU A 430 19.68 5.67 5.76
N MET A 431 19.37 5.92 4.49
CA MET A 431 19.33 4.84 3.50
C MET A 431 20.75 4.52 3.00
N ARG A 432 21.09 3.22 2.86
CA ARG A 432 22.43 2.78 2.42
C ARG A 432 22.79 3.32 1.03
N SER A 433 21.79 3.47 0.16
CA SER A 433 21.96 3.88 -1.25
C SER A 433 22.95 2.98 -2.00
N ALA A 434 23.23 3.27 -3.27
CA ALA A 434 24.22 2.51 -4.02
C ALA A 434 25.63 2.87 -3.53
N ASN A 435 26.41 1.86 -3.11
CA ASN A 435 27.76 2.01 -2.59
C ASN A 435 28.54 0.69 -2.80
N PRO A 436 29.90 0.70 -2.67
CA PRO A 436 30.73 -0.49 -2.91
C PRO A 436 30.33 -1.73 -2.11
N LEU A 437 30.04 -1.57 -0.81
CA LEU A 437 29.72 -2.70 0.07
C LEU A 437 28.35 -3.29 -0.30
N SER A 438 27.32 -2.45 -0.43
CA SER A 438 25.98 -2.88 -0.84
C SER A 438 25.99 -3.53 -2.24
N CYS A 439 26.70 -2.94 -3.21
CA CYS A 439 26.76 -3.46 -4.57
C CYS A 439 27.52 -4.79 -4.68
N LYS A 440 28.56 -5.02 -3.86
CA LYS A 440 29.28 -6.31 -3.81
C LYS A 440 28.34 -7.48 -3.54
N VAL A 441 27.43 -7.30 -2.60
CA VAL A 441 26.53 -8.36 -2.10
C VAL A 441 25.28 -8.52 -2.95
N CYS A 442 24.91 -7.53 -3.76
CA CYS A 442 23.83 -7.69 -4.73
C CYS A 442 24.11 -8.85 -5.71
N ASP A 443 23.06 -9.58 -6.06
CA ASP A 443 23.06 -10.63 -7.08
C ASP A 443 23.68 -10.12 -8.38
N THR A 444 24.44 -10.98 -9.06
CA THR A 444 25.20 -10.59 -10.26
C THR A 444 24.30 -10.13 -11.40
N HIS A 445 23.15 -10.76 -11.61
CA HIS A 445 22.21 -10.38 -12.67
C HIS A 445 21.54 -9.05 -12.34
N ILE A 446 21.13 -8.88 -11.08
CA ILE A 446 20.57 -7.60 -10.60
C ILE A 446 21.59 -6.47 -10.72
N ARG A 447 22.83 -6.69 -10.26
CA ARG A 447 23.91 -5.70 -10.33
C ARG A 447 24.18 -5.30 -11.78
N ALA A 448 24.28 -6.26 -12.69
CA ALA A 448 24.52 -6.00 -14.11
C ALA A 448 23.40 -5.17 -14.75
N ALA A 449 22.16 -5.34 -14.30
CA ALA A 449 21.00 -4.62 -14.81
C ALA A 449 20.70 -3.30 -14.08
N CYS A 450 21.40 -2.99 -13.00
CA CYS A 450 21.08 -1.87 -12.10
C CYS A 450 21.65 -0.53 -12.59
N PRO A 451 20.80 0.47 -12.90
CA PRO A 451 21.25 1.81 -13.32
C PRO A 451 22.21 2.48 -12.34
N SER A 452 21.96 2.34 -11.04
CA SER A 452 22.80 2.99 -10.03
C SER A 452 24.13 2.28 -9.78
N TYR A 453 24.22 0.98 -10.05
CA TYR A 453 25.55 0.36 -10.09
C TYR A 453 26.32 0.85 -11.31
N ALA A 454 25.65 0.90 -12.47
CA ALA A 454 26.26 1.37 -13.71
C ALA A 454 26.82 2.80 -13.59
N SER A 455 26.17 3.67 -12.81
CA SER A 455 26.63 5.04 -12.58
C SER A 455 27.83 5.15 -11.63
N ILE A 456 28.03 4.19 -10.72
CA ILE A 456 29.12 4.24 -9.72
C ILE A 456 30.29 3.29 -10.01
N GLN A 457 30.14 2.32 -10.92
CA GLN A 457 31.12 1.24 -11.14
C GLN A 457 32.55 1.73 -11.42
N ASN A 458 32.70 2.91 -12.03
CA ASN A 458 33.99 3.51 -12.39
C ASN A 458 34.46 4.59 -11.39
N MET A 459 33.70 4.84 -10.31
CA MET A 459 34.10 5.81 -9.30
C MET A 459 35.19 5.24 -8.41
N ASN A 460 36.06 6.12 -7.91
CA ASN A 460 37.18 5.72 -7.07
C ASN A 460 36.73 5.40 -5.64
N ILE A 461 37.34 4.36 -5.09
CA ILE A 461 37.34 3.98 -3.69
C ILE A 461 38.73 4.30 -3.13
N THR A 462 38.73 4.99 -2.01
CA THR A 462 39.89 5.15 -1.15
C THR A 462 39.64 4.41 0.17
N PHE A 463 40.72 4.14 0.92
CA PHE A 463 40.64 3.34 2.13
C PHE A 463 41.16 4.12 3.34
N ASN A 464 40.40 4.07 4.43
CA ASN A 464 40.77 4.62 5.74
C ASN A 464 41.19 6.10 5.71
N LEU A 465 40.59 6.90 4.84
CA LEU A 465 40.76 8.36 4.87
C LEU A 465 39.90 8.98 5.98
N VAL A 466 40.27 10.19 6.40
CA VAL A 466 39.52 11.00 7.37
C VAL A 466 38.14 11.40 6.79
N SER A 467 38.05 11.58 5.48
CA SER A 467 36.81 11.90 4.77
C SER A 467 36.75 11.27 3.38
N ALA A 468 35.54 11.04 2.88
CA ALA A 468 35.30 10.57 1.52
C ALA A 468 35.75 11.57 0.46
N PRO A 469 36.27 11.10 -0.68
CA PRO A 469 36.58 11.97 -1.80
C PRO A 469 35.29 12.59 -2.39
N PRO A 470 35.34 13.80 -2.95
CA PRO A 470 34.15 14.50 -3.46
C PRO A 470 33.33 13.71 -4.49
N ASN A 471 33.99 12.86 -5.29
CA ASN A 471 33.39 12.05 -6.36
C ASN A 471 33.75 10.56 -6.22
N GLY A 472 33.65 10.02 -5.00
CA GLY A 472 33.94 8.62 -4.76
C GLY A 472 33.53 8.17 -3.37
N PHE A 473 34.10 7.06 -2.94
CA PHE A 473 33.79 6.43 -1.66
C PHE A 473 35.05 6.27 -0.80
N ASN A 474 34.89 6.36 0.51
CA ASN A 474 35.88 5.92 1.48
C ASN A 474 35.36 4.66 2.17
N VAL A 475 36.15 3.58 2.09
CA VAL A 475 35.86 2.32 2.77
C VAL A 475 36.75 2.21 4.00
N ARG A 476 36.12 2.01 5.15
CA ARG A 476 36.79 1.84 6.44
C ARG A 476 37.00 0.38 6.75
N THR A 477 38.08 0.10 7.47
CA THR A 477 38.50 -1.24 7.89
C THR A 477 38.66 -1.32 9.41
N SER A 478 38.80 -2.53 9.95
CA SER A 478 38.78 -2.77 11.40
C SER A 478 39.92 -2.10 12.16
N SER A 479 41.11 -1.96 11.57
CA SER A 479 42.23 -1.27 12.22
C SER A 479 42.32 0.21 11.85
N GLY A 480 41.52 0.65 10.86
CA GLY A 480 41.52 2.05 10.42
C GLY A 480 42.82 2.47 9.72
N ASP A 481 43.58 1.52 9.18
CA ASP A 481 44.85 1.76 8.50
C ASP A 481 45.03 0.89 7.25
N ASN A 482 46.04 1.21 6.44
CA ASN A 482 46.31 0.53 5.16
C ASN A 482 47.48 -0.47 5.23
N LEU A 483 47.97 -0.78 6.42
CA LEU A 483 49.22 -1.54 6.63
C LEU A 483 48.94 -2.93 7.22
N ASN A 484 48.00 -3.00 8.17
CA ASN A 484 47.67 -4.24 8.85
C ASN A 484 46.99 -5.22 7.91
N GLN A 485 47.44 -6.49 7.98
CA GLN A 485 46.87 -7.60 7.20
C GLN A 485 45.60 -8.14 7.84
N ASN A 486 44.78 -8.83 7.05
CA ASN A 486 43.59 -9.55 7.49
C ASN A 486 42.50 -8.69 8.16
N GLN A 487 42.41 -7.41 7.80
CA GLN A 487 41.37 -6.52 8.29
C GLN A 487 40.02 -6.83 7.64
N THR A 488 38.93 -6.54 8.37
CA THR A 488 37.56 -6.61 7.84
C THR A 488 37.04 -5.23 7.49
N PHE A 489 36.16 -5.12 6.48
CA PHE A 489 35.48 -3.87 6.16
C PHE A 489 34.41 -3.52 7.20
N THR A 490 34.39 -2.27 7.65
CA THR A 490 33.50 -1.80 8.73
C THR A 490 32.48 -0.78 8.25
N ALA A 491 32.80 0.06 7.28
CA ALA A 491 31.87 1.03 6.72
C ALA A 491 32.25 1.48 5.31
N SER A 492 31.29 2.05 4.59
CA SER A 492 31.47 2.82 3.36
C SER A 492 30.73 4.14 3.48
N GLU A 493 31.38 5.23 3.07
CA GLU A 493 30.83 6.58 3.09
C GLU A 493 31.20 7.34 1.81
N GLY A 494 30.30 8.18 1.30
CA GLY A 494 30.52 9.00 0.10
C GLY A 494 29.26 9.16 -0.73
N LEU A 495 29.16 10.23 -1.53
CA LEU A 495 28.02 10.48 -2.44
C LEU A 495 26.63 10.40 -1.78
N ASN A 496 26.51 10.91 -0.55
CA ASN A 496 25.29 10.81 0.28
C ASN A 496 24.83 9.37 0.55
N ALA A 497 25.77 8.43 0.53
CA ALA A 497 25.57 7.03 0.90
C ALA A 497 26.40 6.71 2.15
N TYR A 498 25.80 5.95 3.07
CA TYR A 498 26.47 5.44 4.26
C TYR A 498 26.04 3.99 4.54
N ASP A 499 27.00 3.08 4.67
CA ASP A 499 26.73 1.67 4.91
C ASP A 499 27.77 1.06 5.84
N GLU A 500 27.34 0.68 7.04
CA GLU A 500 28.16 -0.04 8.05
C GLU A 500 27.62 -1.43 8.38
N TYR A 501 26.50 -1.82 7.78
CA TYR A 501 25.80 -3.04 8.14
C TYR A 501 25.95 -4.12 7.11
N THR A 502 26.21 -3.82 5.83
CA THR A 502 26.33 -4.87 4.81
C THR A 502 27.42 -5.88 5.15
N THR A 503 28.56 -5.44 5.69
CA THR A 503 29.66 -6.33 6.09
C THR A 503 29.36 -7.10 7.37
N LYS A 504 28.51 -6.56 8.26
CA LYS A 504 28.00 -7.25 9.46
C LYS A 504 26.91 -8.28 9.12
N ASP A 505 26.04 -7.93 8.17
CA ASP A 505 24.94 -8.77 7.68
C ASP A 505 25.47 -9.91 6.79
N ARG A 506 26.57 -9.69 6.05
CA ARG A 506 27.17 -10.64 5.07
C ARG A 506 28.69 -10.67 5.13
N PRO A 507 29.29 -11.02 6.27
CA PRO A 507 30.75 -11.04 6.41
C PRO A 507 31.42 -12.01 5.44
N SER A 508 30.76 -13.14 5.13
CA SER A 508 31.30 -14.17 4.22
C SER A 508 31.38 -13.73 2.75
N GLN A 509 30.83 -12.58 2.39
CA GLN A 509 30.86 -12.04 1.03
C GLN A 509 32.07 -11.15 0.77
N PHE A 510 32.93 -10.95 1.77
CA PHE A 510 34.09 -10.06 1.69
C PHE A 510 35.37 -10.83 2.01
N ALA A 511 36.35 -10.76 1.12
CA ALA A 511 37.71 -11.19 1.44
C ALA A 511 38.40 -10.21 2.41
N ALA A 512 39.46 -10.68 3.06
CA ALA A 512 40.22 -9.87 4.02
C ALA A 512 41.03 -8.76 3.33
N TYR A 513 41.22 -7.64 4.02
CA TYR A 513 41.95 -6.47 3.54
C TYR A 513 43.35 -6.32 4.20
N PRO A 514 44.38 -5.89 3.45
CA PRO A 514 44.44 -5.82 1.99
C PRO A 514 44.47 -7.22 1.35
N SER A 515 44.08 -7.32 0.07
CA SER A 515 44.13 -8.56 -0.70
C SER A 515 45.52 -8.70 -1.31
N PRO A 516 46.05 -9.92 -1.57
CA PRO A 516 47.36 -10.10 -2.21
C PRO A 516 47.50 -9.35 -3.54
N ASN A 517 46.39 -9.15 -4.26
CA ASN A 517 46.35 -8.45 -5.55
C ASN A 517 46.06 -6.96 -5.43
N HIS A 518 46.06 -6.41 -4.21
CA HIS A 518 45.80 -5.00 -3.97
C HIS A 518 46.77 -4.46 -2.92
N ALA A 519 47.67 -3.57 -3.34
CA ALA A 519 48.53 -2.84 -2.41
C ALA A 519 47.66 -2.00 -1.46
N GLY A 520 47.82 -2.20 -0.15
CA GLY A 520 47.03 -1.52 0.87
C GLY A 520 47.03 0.00 0.67
N GLY A 521 45.83 0.58 0.67
CA GLY A 521 45.61 2.03 0.52
C GLY A 521 45.63 2.54 -0.92
N ALA A 522 45.96 1.71 -1.92
CA ALA A 522 45.83 2.12 -3.31
C ALA A 522 44.36 2.39 -3.66
N ALA A 523 44.12 3.42 -4.47
CA ALA A 523 42.78 3.70 -4.94
C ALA A 523 42.38 2.65 -6.00
N MET A 524 41.12 2.26 -6.02
CA MET A 524 40.56 1.38 -7.06
C MET A 524 39.14 1.77 -7.42
N THR A 525 38.63 1.32 -8.56
CA THR A 525 37.23 1.54 -8.92
C THR A 525 36.29 0.65 -8.11
N VAL A 526 35.01 1.00 -8.04
CA VAL A 526 33.97 0.15 -7.45
C VAL A 526 33.92 -1.24 -8.09
N SER A 527 34.03 -1.33 -9.42
CA SER A 527 34.09 -2.61 -10.14
C SER A 527 35.29 -3.46 -9.73
N ASN A 528 36.47 -2.85 -9.61
CA ASN A 528 37.68 -3.55 -9.17
C ASN A 528 37.58 -4.02 -7.73
N PHE A 529 36.97 -3.21 -6.85
CA PHE A 529 36.70 -3.60 -5.47
C PHE A 529 35.83 -4.85 -5.40
N ILE A 530 34.71 -4.86 -6.14
CA ILE A 530 33.77 -5.99 -6.15
C ILE A 530 34.42 -7.29 -6.66
N ASN A 531 35.37 -7.18 -7.59
CA ASN A 531 36.09 -8.33 -8.13
C ASN A 531 37.24 -8.81 -7.23
N THR A 532 37.82 -7.89 -6.44
CA THR A 532 39.00 -8.18 -5.60
C THR A 532 38.62 -8.70 -4.21
N TYR A 533 37.58 -8.12 -3.62
CA TYR A 533 37.11 -8.35 -2.26
C TYR A 533 35.69 -8.84 -2.29
#